data_AF-A0A378T682-F1
#
_entry.id   AF-A0A378T682-F1
#
_cell.length_a   1.000
_cell.length_b   1.000
_cell.length_c   1.000
_cell.angle_alpha   90.00
_cell.angle_beta   90.00
_cell.angle_gamma   90.00
#
_symmetry.space_group_name_H-M   'P 1'
#
loop_
_entity.id
_entity.type
_entity.pdbx_description
1 polymer ?
#
loop_
_entity_poly.entity_id
_entity_poly.type
_entity_poly.pdbx_seq_one_letter_code
_entity_poly.pdbx_strand_id
1 'polypeptide(L)'
;MDIGYDARKLLNALSQTANAQAMLLTFCVPIDTNDVSEILLRNLQAGTFQHEFILQDLENQFPNYSNIAINGDCAVFVPMVSKLWNGKQSLEYQEISKNTFKEHLMDLLCGGQIYKIKRPLAQSTANKIVNEWFGRLNEQEWQVFWIKPDFLYTTKQAKDSGHIFMGYFENFGRDVSIAIKTKEAIYLLLVNGYC
;
A
#
# COMPACT_ATOMS: atom_id res chain seq x y z
N MET A 1 19.09 4.82 -2.73
CA MET A 1 18.34 5.25 -1.54
C MET A 1 17.05 4.45 -1.52
N ASP A 2 16.69 3.87 -0.38
CA ASP A 2 15.50 3.02 -0.30
C ASP A 2 14.31 3.84 0.25
N ILE A 3 13.43 4.28 -0.66
CA ILE A 3 12.21 5.03 -0.32
C ILE A 3 11.33 4.23 0.66
N GLY A 4 11.36 2.89 0.60
CA GLY A 4 10.63 2.02 1.51
C GLY A 4 11.07 2.20 2.96
N TYR A 5 12.38 2.16 3.20
CA TYR A 5 12.96 2.39 4.51
C TYR A 5 12.61 3.78 5.08
N ASP A 6 12.65 4.81 4.23
CA ASP A 6 12.35 6.19 4.62
C ASP A 6 10.84 6.45 4.87
N ALA A 7 9.96 5.59 4.34
CA ALA A 7 8.51 5.71 4.50
C ALA A 7 7.98 5.25 5.86
N ARG A 8 8.79 4.57 6.70
CA ARG A 8 8.32 3.92 7.93
C ARG A 8 7.55 4.85 8.88
N LYS A 9 8.04 6.08 9.07
CA LYS A 9 7.35 7.08 9.91
C LYS A 9 5.98 7.45 9.35
N LEU A 10 5.88 7.59 8.03
CA LEU A 10 4.63 7.90 7.34
C LEU A 10 3.65 6.73 7.45
N LEU A 11 4.09 5.50 7.17
CA LEU A 11 3.24 4.31 7.24
C LEU A 11 2.71 4.07 8.65
N ASN A 12 3.53 4.24 9.68
CA ASN A 12 3.09 4.15 11.07
C ASN A 12 2.03 5.21 11.40
N ALA A 13 2.24 6.46 10.97
CA ALA A 13 1.29 7.54 11.17
C ALA A 13 -0.03 7.29 10.44
N LEU A 14 0.02 6.81 9.19
CA LEU A 14 -1.16 6.43 8.41
C LEU A 14 -1.92 5.28 9.09
N SER A 15 -1.24 4.21 9.49
CA SER A 15 -1.87 3.07 10.17
C SER A 15 -2.55 3.48 11.49
N GLN A 16 -1.90 4.34 12.29
CA GLN A 16 -2.46 4.83 13.56
C GLN A 16 -3.67 5.74 13.38
N THR A 17 -3.57 6.70 12.46
CA THR A 17 -4.66 7.65 12.17
C THR A 17 -5.85 6.92 11.57
N ALA A 18 -5.57 5.96 10.70
CA ALA A 18 -6.57 5.15 10.03
C ALA A 18 -7.25 4.11 10.88
N ASN A 19 -6.61 3.71 11.98
CA ASN A 19 -6.93 2.44 12.65
C ASN A 19 -6.97 1.28 11.64
N ALA A 20 -5.99 1.26 10.74
CA ALA A 20 -5.95 0.38 9.60
C ALA A 20 -4.50 0.02 9.22
N GLN A 21 -4.33 -0.79 8.18
CA GLN A 21 -3.02 -1.21 7.69
C GLN A 21 -2.61 -0.38 6.47
N ALA A 22 -1.61 0.48 6.64
CA ALA A 22 -0.93 1.14 5.53
C ALA A 22 0.31 0.32 5.12
N MET A 23 0.49 0.11 3.83
CA MET A 23 1.61 -0.61 3.23
C MET A 23 2.23 0.18 2.10
N LEU A 24 3.53 0.02 1.89
CA LEU A 24 4.22 0.49 0.69
C LEU A 24 4.90 -0.70 0.02
N LEU A 25 4.30 -1.18 -1.07
CA LEU A 25 4.86 -2.31 -1.83
C LEU A 25 5.83 -1.77 -2.88
N THR A 26 6.89 -2.51 -3.18
CA THR A 26 7.92 -2.09 -4.13
C THR A 26 8.00 -3.05 -5.31
N PHE A 27 7.97 -2.50 -6.52
CA PHE A 27 8.09 -3.26 -7.75
C PHE A 27 9.13 -2.63 -8.68
N CYS A 28 9.94 -3.44 -9.34
CA CYS A 28 10.85 -2.94 -10.36
C CYS A 28 10.09 -2.45 -11.60
N VAL A 29 10.57 -1.37 -12.22
CA VAL A 29 10.10 -0.92 -13.54
C VAL A 29 10.82 -1.76 -14.62
N PRO A 30 10.09 -2.55 -15.42
CA PRO A 30 10.67 -3.29 -16.54
C PRO A 30 11.24 -2.35 -17.61
N ILE A 31 12.23 -2.83 -18.36
CA ILE A 31 12.86 -2.05 -19.44
C ILE A 31 11.92 -1.86 -20.63
N ASP A 32 10.98 -2.80 -20.83
CA ASP A 32 10.12 -2.90 -22.01
C ASP A 32 8.79 -2.14 -21.89
N THR A 33 8.43 -1.63 -20.72
CA THR A 33 7.20 -0.86 -20.54
C THR A 33 7.36 0.25 -19.50
N ASN A 34 6.70 1.37 -19.76
CA ASN A 34 6.58 2.49 -18.83
C ASN A 34 5.16 2.65 -18.28
N ASP A 35 4.23 1.79 -18.69
CA ASP A 35 2.82 1.89 -18.31
C ASP A 35 2.59 1.32 -16.91
N VAL A 36 2.05 2.14 -16.00
CA VAL A 36 1.85 1.77 -14.59
C VAL A 36 0.87 0.61 -14.46
N SER A 37 -0.22 0.61 -15.24
CA SER A 37 -1.21 -0.45 -15.18
C SER A 37 -0.60 -1.78 -15.64
N GLU A 38 0.13 -1.79 -16.75
CA GLU A 38 0.80 -2.98 -17.25
C GLU A 38 1.81 -3.54 -16.24
N ILE A 39 2.64 -2.69 -15.63
CA ILE A 39 3.64 -3.13 -14.66
C ILE A 39 2.98 -3.75 -13.43
N LEU A 40 1.94 -3.12 -12.89
CA LEU A 40 1.23 -3.65 -11.72
C LEU A 40 0.46 -4.93 -12.04
N LEU A 41 -0.16 -5.03 -13.23
CA LEU A 41 -0.84 -6.25 -13.67
C LEU A 41 0.13 -7.41 -13.84
N ARG A 42 1.32 -7.20 -14.42
CA ARG A 42 2.38 -8.22 -14.50
C ARG A 42 2.76 -8.73 -13.10
N ASN A 43 2.91 -7.82 -12.13
CA ASN A 43 3.24 -8.19 -10.74
C ASN A 43 2.09 -8.91 -10.01
N LEU A 44 0.84 -8.56 -10.30
CA LEU A 44 -0.33 -9.28 -9.78
C LEU A 44 -0.39 -10.71 -10.35
N GLN A 45 -0.19 -10.85 -11.66
CA GLN A 45 -0.19 -12.14 -12.37
C GLN A 45 0.96 -13.05 -11.93
N ALA A 46 2.14 -12.50 -11.71
CA ALA A 46 3.32 -13.24 -11.27
C ALA A 46 3.28 -13.62 -9.78
N GLY A 47 2.34 -13.08 -9.00
CA GLY A 47 2.25 -13.31 -7.55
C GLY A 47 3.22 -12.45 -6.71
N THR A 48 3.95 -11.51 -7.32
CA THR A 48 4.88 -10.61 -6.62
C THR A 48 4.19 -9.80 -5.54
N PHE A 49 2.93 -9.41 -5.75
CA PHE A 49 2.14 -8.71 -4.73
C PHE A 49 2.06 -9.50 -3.42
N GLN A 50 1.84 -10.81 -3.49
CA GLN A 50 1.77 -11.64 -2.28
C GLN A 50 3.11 -11.71 -1.57
N HIS A 51 4.21 -11.73 -2.32
CA HIS A 51 5.54 -11.65 -1.74
C HIS A 51 5.76 -10.33 -0.98
N GLU A 52 5.43 -9.20 -1.60
CA GLU A 52 5.57 -7.87 -0.97
C GLU A 52 4.72 -7.73 0.31
N PHE A 53 3.50 -8.27 0.31
CA PHE A 53 2.66 -8.30 1.52
C PHE A 53 3.30 -9.08 2.68
N ILE A 54 3.99 -10.18 2.38
CA ILE A 54 4.67 -11.00 3.38
C ILE A 54 5.93 -10.30 3.90
N LEU A 55 6.65 -9.57 3.04
CA LEU A 55 7.76 -8.72 3.48
C LEU A 55 7.25 -7.63 4.44
N GLN A 56 6.10 -7.03 4.15
CA GLN A 56 5.47 -6.06 5.05
C GLN A 56 5.03 -6.70 6.39
N ASP A 57 4.52 -7.92 6.41
CA ASP A 57 4.23 -8.64 7.66
C ASP A 57 5.48 -8.87 8.52
N LEU A 58 6.59 -9.25 7.87
CA LEU A 58 7.89 -9.45 8.51
C LEU A 58 8.42 -8.16 9.15
N GLU A 59 8.37 -7.05 8.40
CA GLU A 59 8.82 -5.74 8.87
C GLU A 59 7.97 -5.22 10.03
N ASN A 60 6.66 -5.46 9.98
CA ASN A 60 5.70 -4.98 10.98
C ASN A 60 5.46 -5.97 12.12
N GLN A 61 6.04 -7.17 12.06
CA GLN A 61 5.85 -8.27 13.02
C GLN A 61 4.37 -8.60 13.25
N PHE A 62 3.57 -8.52 12.20
CA PHE A 62 2.12 -8.75 12.24
C PHE A 62 1.75 -9.75 11.14
N PRO A 63 1.50 -11.04 11.46
CA PRO A 63 1.31 -12.08 10.45
C PRO A 63 -0.13 -12.06 9.89
N ASN A 64 -0.45 -11.09 9.03
CA ASN A 64 -1.77 -10.95 8.42
C ASN A 64 -1.93 -11.77 7.12
N TYR A 65 -0.85 -11.96 6.38
CA TYR A 65 -0.77 -12.65 5.09
C TYR A 65 0.20 -13.84 5.12
N SER A 66 0.69 -14.17 6.30
CA SER A 66 1.67 -15.21 6.58
C SER A 66 1.31 -15.94 7.88
N ASN A 67 1.74 -17.18 8.03
CA ASN A 67 1.70 -17.94 9.28
C ASN A 67 3.08 -17.95 9.92
N ILE A 68 3.13 -18.05 11.24
CA ILE A 68 4.39 -18.31 11.95
C ILE A 68 4.49 -19.82 12.17
N ALA A 69 5.50 -20.44 11.57
CA ALA A 69 5.88 -21.81 11.89
C ALA A 69 7.15 -21.80 12.75
N ILE A 70 7.22 -22.71 13.72
CA ILE A 70 8.39 -22.87 14.58
C ILE A 70 9.18 -24.07 14.04
N ASN A 71 10.43 -23.84 13.67
CA ASN A 71 11.37 -24.87 13.23
C ASN A 71 12.58 -24.88 14.16
N GLY A 72 12.55 -25.76 15.17
CA GLY A 72 13.51 -25.75 16.27
C GLY A 72 13.40 -24.45 17.07
N ASP A 73 14.51 -23.73 17.21
CA ASP A 73 14.57 -22.45 17.93
C ASP A 73 14.29 -21.23 17.03
N CYS A 74 13.93 -21.44 15.76
CA CYS A 74 13.67 -20.37 14.80
C CYS A 74 12.18 -20.26 14.47
N ALA A 75 11.65 -19.04 14.57
CA ALA A 75 10.35 -18.68 13.98
C ALA A 75 10.55 -18.32 12.51
N VAL A 76 9.80 -18.98 11.62
CA VAL A 76 9.80 -18.69 10.18
C VAL A 76 8.41 -18.26 9.74
N PHE A 77 8.36 -17.24 8.88
CA PHE A 77 7.11 -16.78 8.27
C PHE A 77 6.85 -17.62 7.02
N VAL A 78 5.73 -18.32 7.02
CA VAL A 78 5.28 -19.17 5.92
C VAL A 78 4.14 -18.45 5.20
N PRO A 79 4.24 -18.21 3.88
CA PRO A 79 3.14 -17.62 3.10
C PRO A 79 1.83 -18.38 3.31
N MET A 80 0.72 -17.66 3.52
CA MET A 80 -0.59 -18.31 3.48
C MET A 80 -0.90 -18.78 2.05
N VAL A 81 -1.39 -20.01 1.89
CA VAL A 81 -1.82 -20.54 0.58
C VAL A 81 -3.15 -19.90 0.21
N SER A 82 -3.09 -18.74 -0.43
CA SER A 82 -4.26 -17.92 -0.78
C SER A 82 -3.97 -17.02 -1.98
N LYS A 83 -5.01 -16.43 -2.56
CA LYS A 83 -4.91 -15.43 -3.64
C LYS A 83 -5.34 -14.05 -3.13
N LEU A 84 -4.51 -13.03 -3.37
CA LEU A 84 -4.81 -11.62 -3.12
C LEU A 84 -5.50 -10.95 -4.31
N TRP A 85 -5.04 -11.25 -5.52
CA TRP A 85 -5.56 -10.66 -6.75
C TRP A 85 -6.93 -11.25 -7.10
N ASN A 86 -7.90 -10.37 -7.38
CA ASN A 86 -9.26 -10.77 -7.73
C ASN A 86 -9.46 -11.14 -9.22
N GLY A 87 -8.39 -11.13 -10.01
CA GLY A 87 -8.40 -11.47 -11.43
C GLY A 87 -8.71 -10.30 -12.38
N LYS A 88 -8.85 -9.07 -11.87
CA LYS A 88 -9.08 -7.88 -12.71
C LYS A 88 -7.90 -7.66 -13.68
N GLN A 89 -8.20 -7.65 -14.98
CA GLN A 89 -7.21 -7.55 -16.07
C GLN A 89 -6.95 -6.13 -16.58
N SER A 90 -7.57 -5.13 -15.96
CA SER A 90 -7.36 -3.72 -16.29
C SER A 90 -7.39 -2.89 -15.02
N LEU A 91 -6.47 -1.94 -14.87
CA LEU A 91 -6.46 -1.01 -13.74
C LEU A 91 -6.90 0.35 -14.24
N GLU A 92 -7.91 0.92 -13.59
CA GLU A 92 -8.30 2.31 -13.81
C GLU A 92 -7.33 3.18 -12.99
N TYR A 93 -6.62 4.09 -13.66
CA TYR A 93 -5.68 5.00 -12.99
C TYR A 93 -5.69 6.38 -13.63
N GLN A 94 -5.26 7.37 -12.85
CA GLN A 94 -5.12 8.76 -13.27
C GLN A 94 -3.82 9.33 -12.69
N GLU A 95 -3.00 9.96 -13.53
CA GLU A 95 -1.87 10.77 -13.03
C GLU A 95 -2.41 11.98 -12.26
N ILE A 96 -1.91 12.18 -11.05
CA ILE A 96 -2.28 13.30 -10.18
C ILE A 96 -1.09 14.20 -9.95
N SER A 97 -1.35 15.46 -9.60
CA SER A 97 -0.25 16.38 -9.26
C SER A 97 0.39 15.99 -7.91
N LYS A 98 1.68 16.32 -7.75
CA LYS A 98 2.39 16.13 -6.47
C LYS A 98 1.70 16.88 -5.32
N ASN A 99 1.07 18.02 -5.60
CA ASN A 99 0.31 18.78 -4.61
C ASN A 99 -0.98 18.06 -4.20
N THR A 100 -1.75 17.55 -5.16
CA THR A 100 -2.94 16.74 -4.91
C THR A 100 -2.59 15.50 -4.09
N PHE A 101 -1.49 14.83 -4.42
CA PHE A 101 -1.01 13.70 -3.62
C PHE A 101 -0.70 14.10 -2.17
N LYS A 102 0.00 15.23 -1.98
CA LYS A 102 0.31 15.78 -0.65
C LYS A 102 -0.97 16.09 0.14
N GLU A 103 -1.97 16.69 -0.50
CA GLU A 103 -3.28 16.96 0.10
C GLU A 103 -3.98 15.68 0.57
N HIS A 104 -3.98 14.63 -0.25
CA HIS A 104 -4.54 13.33 0.16
C HIS A 104 -3.82 12.72 1.37
N LEU A 105 -2.48 12.77 1.42
CA LEU A 105 -1.74 12.29 2.59
C LEU A 105 -2.05 13.11 3.84
N MET A 106 -2.13 14.43 3.70
CA MET A 106 -2.48 15.30 4.81
C MET A 106 -3.91 15.02 5.32
N ASP A 107 -4.86 14.80 4.42
CA ASP A 107 -6.24 14.45 4.77
C ASP A 107 -6.32 13.07 5.46
N LEU A 108 -5.57 12.08 4.97
CA LEU A 108 -5.44 10.75 5.60
C LEU A 108 -4.85 10.80 7.02
N LEU A 109 -3.98 11.77 7.31
CA LEU A 109 -3.32 11.90 8.61
C LEU A 109 -4.08 12.80 9.60
N CYS A 110 -4.63 13.91 9.12
CA CYS A 110 -5.25 14.93 9.97
C CYS A 110 -6.77 14.82 10.06
N GLY A 111 -7.40 14.07 9.15
CA GLY A 111 -8.83 14.14 8.95
C GLY A 111 -9.24 15.44 8.30
N GLY A 112 -10.10 15.33 7.29
CA GLY A 112 -10.55 16.49 6.55
C GLY A 112 -11.82 16.22 5.75
N GLN A 113 -11.84 16.72 4.52
CA GLN A 113 -13.01 16.71 3.67
C GLN A 113 -13.17 15.40 2.90
N ILE A 114 -12.08 14.65 2.68
CA ILE A 114 -12.05 13.49 1.79
C ILE A 114 -12.26 12.21 2.61
N TYR A 115 -11.48 12.02 3.67
CA TYR A 115 -11.47 10.81 4.48
C TYR A 115 -11.91 11.10 5.92
N LYS A 116 -12.80 10.25 6.43
CA LYS A 116 -13.14 10.24 7.86
C LYS A 116 -12.02 9.53 8.64
N ILE A 117 -11.53 10.19 9.68
CA ILE A 117 -10.38 9.73 10.47
C ILE A 117 -10.79 9.60 11.94
N LYS A 118 -10.47 8.46 12.55
CA LYS A 118 -10.81 8.16 13.94
C LYS A 118 -9.86 8.84 14.93
N ARG A 119 -8.58 8.93 14.57
CA ARG A 119 -7.50 9.47 15.43
C ARG A 119 -6.64 10.47 14.65
N PRO A 120 -7.15 11.68 14.37
CA PRO A 120 -6.42 12.66 13.59
C PRO A 120 -5.14 13.13 14.28
N LEU A 121 -4.07 13.32 13.50
CA LEU A 121 -2.85 13.98 13.95
C LEU A 121 -2.97 15.51 13.87
N ALA A 122 -2.25 16.20 14.75
CA ALA A 122 -2.06 17.64 14.63
C ALA A 122 -1.41 17.99 13.29
N GLN A 123 -1.91 19.04 12.62
CA GLN A 123 -1.44 19.45 11.29
C GLN A 123 0.07 19.73 11.23
N SER A 124 0.66 20.29 12.30
CA SER A 124 2.10 20.54 12.38
C SER A 124 2.91 19.24 12.34
N THR A 125 2.47 18.22 13.08
CA THR A 125 3.10 16.89 13.10
C THR A 125 2.97 16.20 11.75
N ALA A 126 1.76 16.18 11.17
CA ALA A 126 1.53 15.56 9.86
C ALA A 126 2.36 16.25 8.76
N ASN A 127 2.37 17.59 8.73
CA ASN A 127 3.18 18.34 7.78
C ASN A 127 4.67 18.00 7.88
N LYS A 128 5.20 17.86 9.10
CA LYS A 128 6.60 17.47 9.30
C LYS A 128 6.89 16.09 8.70
N ILE A 129 6.05 15.10 8.98
CA ILE A 129 6.19 13.73 8.47
C ILE A 129 6.12 13.71 6.93
N VAL A 130 5.11 14.36 6.35
CA VAL A 130 4.91 14.39 4.89
C VAL A 130 6.03 15.15 4.20
N ASN A 131 6.49 16.29 4.74
CA ASN A 131 7.59 17.05 4.16
C ASN A 131 8.93 16.31 4.24
N GLU A 132 9.21 15.62 5.35
CA GLU A 132 10.40 14.77 5.47
C GLU A 132 10.44 13.71 4.36
N TRP A 133 9.32 13.01 4.14
CA TRP A 133 9.24 11.96 3.10
C TRP A 133 9.26 12.52 1.68
N PHE A 134 8.55 13.62 1.40
CA PHE A 134 8.61 14.30 0.11
C PHE A 134 10.02 14.84 -0.19
N GLY A 135 10.75 15.28 0.84
CA GLY A 135 12.15 15.68 0.71
C GLY A 135 12.99 14.56 0.10
N ARG A 136 12.81 13.32 0.55
CA ARG A 136 13.47 12.12 0.00
C ARG A 136 12.99 11.76 -1.40
N LEU A 137 11.68 11.77 -1.62
CA LEU A 137 11.12 11.48 -2.95
C LEU A 137 11.64 12.46 -4.02
N ASN A 138 11.78 13.75 -3.66
CA ASN A 138 12.26 14.80 -4.55
C ASN A 138 13.78 14.76 -4.82
N GLU A 139 14.53 13.84 -4.22
CA GLU A 139 15.93 13.59 -4.59
C GLU A 139 16.06 12.92 -5.97
N GLN A 140 14.93 12.50 -6.56
CA GLN A 140 14.85 11.94 -7.91
C GLN A 140 13.58 12.40 -8.64
N GLU A 141 13.52 12.13 -9.95
CA GLU A 141 12.30 12.31 -10.73
C GLU A 141 11.27 11.24 -10.40
N TRP A 142 10.02 11.67 -10.19
CA TRP A 142 8.91 10.79 -9.89
C TRP A 142 7.57 11.35 -10.35
N GLN A 143 6.67 10.43 -10.68
CA GLN A 143 5.28 10.66 -11.03
C GLN A 143 4.38 9.93 -10.04
N VAL A 144 3.12 10.35 -9.92
CA VAL A 144 2.17 9.74 -9.01
C VAL A 144 0.82 9.54 -9.66
N PHE A 145 0.25 8.37 -9.41
CA PHE A 145 -0.96 7.90 -10.04
C PHE A 145 -1.93 7.43 -8.97
N TRP A 146 -3.13 7.98 -8.99
CA TRP A 146 -4.25 7.42 -8.26
C TRP A 146 -4.74 6.18 -9.00
N ILE A 147 -4.84 5.04 -8.31
CA ILE A 147 -5.34 3.79 -8.86
C ILE A 147 -6.63 3.46 -8.15
N LYS A 148 -7.65 3.04 -8.91
CA LYS A 148 -8.89 2.56 -8.32
C LYS A 148 -8.62 1.31 -7.47
N PRO A 149 -9.00 1.29 -6.17
CA PRO A 149 -8.68 0.20 -5.26
C PRO A 149 -9.65 -0.99 -5.42
N ASP A 150 -9.71 -1.58 -6.62
CA ASP A 150 -10.66 -2.65 -6.94
C ASP A 150 -10.03 -3.86 -7.64
N PHE A 151 -8.71 -4.02 -7.50
CA PHE A 151 -7.93 -5.11 -8.08
C PHE A 151 -7.51 -6.19 -7.07
N LEU A 152 -7.64 -5.94 -5.77
CA LEU A 152 -7.46 -6.97 -4.74
C LEU A 152 -8.84 -7.45 -4.25
N TYR A 153 -8.90 -8.65 -3.68
CA TYR A 153 -10.09 -9.07 -2.96
C TYR A 153 -10.36 -8.14 -1.77
N THR A 154 -11.64 -7.92 -1.49
CA THR A 154 -12.05 -7.25 -0.26
C THR A 154 -12.05 -8.23 0.91
N THR A 155 -11.95 -7.71 2.13
CA THR A 155 -12.05 -8.52 3.37
C THR A 155 -13.37 -9.30 3.43
N LYS A 156 -14.47 -8.70 2.95
CA LYS A 156 -15.77 -9.38 2.82
C LYS A 156 -15.74 -10.53 1.81
N GLN A 157 -15.24 -10.30 0.60
CA GLN A 157 -15.13 -11.34 -0.44
C GLN A 157 -14.27 -12.52 0.05
N ALA A 158 -13.18 -12.22 0.75
CA ALA A 158 -12.31 -13.24 1.32
C ALA A 158 -13.03 -14.09 2.36
N LYS A 159 -13.75 -13.45 3.30
CA LYS A 159 -14.50 -14.13 4.35
C LYS A 159 -15.59 -15.06 3.80
N ASP A 160 -16.32 -14.61 2.79
CA ASP A 160 -17.44 -15.37 2.20
C ASP A 160 -16.97 -16.60 1.40
N SER A 161 -15.68 -16.67 1.03
CA SER A 161 -15.11 -17.70 0.16
C SER A 161 -14.55 -18.96 0.86
N GLY A 162 -14.38 -18.93 2.18
CA GLY A 162 -13.99 -20.12 2.95
C GLY A 162 -12.54 -20.61 2.78
N HIS A 163 -11.55 -19.70 2.79
CA HIS A 163 -10.09 -19.92 3.02
C HIS A 163 -9.12 -19.83 1.82
N ILE A 164 -9.56 -19.55 0.59
CA ILE A 164 -8.64 -19.45 -0.57
C ILE A 164 -8.26 -18.00 -0.91
N PHE A 165 -9.00 -17.01 -0.43
CA PHE A 165 -8.73 -15.60 -0.76
C PHE A 165 -8.28 -14.80 0.46
N MET A 166 -7.35 -13.87 0.24
CA MET A 166 -6.95 -12.86 1.22
C MET A 166 -7.50 -11.51 0.80
N GLY A 167 -8.23 -10.85 1.70
CA GLY A 167 -8.78 -9.54 1.47
C GLY A 167 -7.87 -8.46 2.03
N TYR A 168 -7.68 -7.37 1.29
CA TYR A 168 -6.97 -6.19 1.77
C TYR A 168 -7.91 -5.00 1.92
N PHE A 169 -8.60 -4.64 0.83
CA PHE A 169 -9.54 -3.52 0.82
C PHE A 169 -10.80 -3.85 1.63
N GLU A 170 -11.37 -2.85 2.29
CA GLU A 170 -12.58 -3.07 3.08
C GLU A 170 -13.86 -2.60 2.36
N ASN A 171 -13.72 -1.78 1.32
CA ASN A 171 -14.78 -1.10 0.56
C ASN A 171 -15.70 -0.21 1.41
N PHE A 172 -15.16 0.45 2.45
CA PHE A 172 -15.90 1.39 3.31
C PHE A 172 -15.58 2.88 3.01
N GLY A 173 -15.18 3.17 1.77
CA GLY A 173 -15.00 4.56 1.28
C GLY A 173 -13.66 5.21 1.63
N ARG A 174 -12.72 4.43 2.17
CA ARG A 174 -11.40 4.93 2.61
C ARG A 174 -10.23 4.15 2.02
N ASP A 175 -10.49 3.14 1.21
CA ASP A 175 -9.44 2.41 0.54
C ASP A 175 -8.69 3.33 -0.43
N VAL A 176 -7.37 3.33 -0.32
CA VAL A 176 -6.47 4.13 -1.13
C VAL A 176 -5.49 3.21 -1.81
N SER A 177 -5.27 3.46 -3.11
CA SER A 177 -4.19 2.86 -3.88
C SER A 177 -3.51 3.94 -4.71
N ILE A 178 -2.26 4.25 -4.38
CA ILE A 178 -1.48 5.30 -5.04
C ILE A 178 -0.14 4.71 -5.48
N ALA A 179 0.14 4.74 -6.78
CA ALA A 179 1.44 4.37 -7.31
C ALA A 179 2.34 5.58 -7.45
N ILE A 180 3.56 5.48 -6.94
CA ILE A 180 4.63 6.46 -7.08
C ILE A 180 5.68 5.81 -7.99
N LYS A 181 5.78 6.30 -9.22
CA LYS A 181 6.71 5.77 -10.22
C LYS A 181 7.98 6.61 -10.26
N THR A 182 9.12 5.98 -10.05
CA THR A 182 10.44 6.53 -10.36
C THR A 182 10.97 5.89 -11.64
N LYS A 183 12.23 6.16 -12.00
CA LYS A 183 12.89 5.49 -13.12
C LYS A 183 13.08 3.99 -12.88
N GLU A 184 13.33 3.59 -11.64
CA GLU A 184 13.77 2.23 -11.29
C GLU A 184 12.65 1.39 -10.67
N ALA A 185 11.69 2.03 -10.01
CA ALA A 185 10.69 1.34 -9.22
C ALA A 185 9.31 2.01 -9.26
N ILE A 186 8.28 1.22 -8.97
CA ILE A 186 6.96 1.68 -8.56
C ILE A 186 6.77 1.32 -7.10
N TYR A 187 6.48 2.34 -6.29
CA TYR A 187 6.07 2.19 -4.91
C TYR A 187 4.55 2.32 -4.83
N LEU A 188 3.86 1.26 -4.44
CA LEU A 188 2.41 1.24 -4.32
C LEU A 188 2.00 1.44 -2.87
N LEU A 189 1.58 2.66 -2.55
CA LEU A 189 0.99 2.98 -1.25
C LEU A 189 -0.44 2.45 -1.23
N LEU A 190 -0.68 1.51 -0.33
CA LEU A 190 -2.00 1.00 -0.02
C LEU A 190 -2.39 1.45 1.38
N VAL A 191 -3.61 1.93 1.55
CA VAL A 191 -4.22 2.17 2.86
C VAL A 191 -5.62 1.59 2.82
N ASN A 192 -5.91 0.62 3.68
CA ASN A 192 -7.27 0.15 3.90
C ASN A 192 -7.91 0.92 5.06
N GLY A 193 -9.22 0.72 5.31
CA GLY A 193 -9.80 1.13 6.58
C GLY A 193 -11.31 1.34 6.61
N TYR A 194 -11.84 1.23 7.82
CA TYR A 194 -13.24 1.35 8.17
C TYR A 194 -13.60 2.80 8.52
N CYS A 195 -14.85 3.22 8.25
CA CYS A 195 -15.44 4.44 8.81
C CYS A 195 -16.13 4.16 10.15
#